data_AF-T1DGR3-F1
#
_entry.id   AF-T1DGR3-F1
#
_cell.length_a   1.000
_cell.length_b   1.000
_cell.length_c   1.000
_cell.angle_alpha   90.00
_cell.angle_beta   90.00
_cell.angle_gamma   90.00
#
_symmetry.space_group_name_H-M   'P 1'
#
loop_
_entity.id
_entity.type
_entity.pdbx_description
1 polymer ?
#
loop_
_entity_poly.entity_id
_entity_poly.type
_entity_poly.pdbx_seq_one_letter_code
_entity_poly.pdbx_strand_id
1 'polypeptide(L)'
;ILTGRRAGMAHLRMKDGLSGFPKRSESEYDAFGTAHSSTSISAALGMATAFHRAGKRERAIAVIGDGALTGGMAFEAMNNAKNTGANLVVVLNDNDMSISPPVGALQHHLARILSGHLYNSMRRGSEKVLGVAPPILEFAKRWEEHMKGMMTPPATLFEEFGFNYIGPIDGHDLDILVSTLTNVRKLEGPQFLHVVTRKGKGYPPAEERPDSIPRSHAF
;
A
#
# COMPACT_ATOMS: atom_id res chain seq x y z
N ILE A 1 2.41 9.67 18.21
CA ILE A 1 1.23 9.72 19.13
C ILE A 1 0.95 8.38 19.82
N LEU A 2 0.69 7.30 19.07
CA LEU A 2 0.29 5.99 19.63
C LEU A 2 1.41 5.24 20.37
N THR A 3 2.67 5.68 20.22
CA THR A 3 3.88 5.04 20.75
C THR A 3 4.45 5.82 21.95
N GLY A 4 3.58 6.23 22.88
CA GLY A 4 3.98 6.94 24.12
C GLY A 4 4.39 8.41 23.95
N ARG A 5 4.56 8.90 22.72
CA ARG A 5 5.10 10.25 22.43
C ARG A 5 4.05 11.38 22.32
N ARG A 6 2.80 11.15 22.75
CA ARG A 6 1.70 12.15 22.60
C ARG A 6 2.07 13.52 23.20
N ALA A 7 2.60 13.55 24.42
CA ALA A 7 2.96 14.80 25.09
C ALA A 7 4.06 15.58 24.36
N GLY A 8 5.00 14.88 23.72
CA GLY A 8 6.10 15.49 22.97
C GLY A 8 5.69 16.11 21.63
N MET A 9 4.49 15.83 21.12
CA MET A 9 4.02 16.36 19.82
C MET A 9 3.90 17.89 19.80
N ALA A 10 3.72 18.52 20.97
CA ALA A 10 3.71 19.98 21.09
C ALA A 10 5.05 20.62 20.70
N HIS A 11 6.15 19.84 20.69
CA HIS A 11 7.49 20.29 20.36
C HIS A 11 8.03 19.60 19.09
N LEU A 12 7.14 19.13 18.21
CA LEU A 12 7.52 18.46 16.97
C LEU A 12 8.33 19.41 16.06
N ARG A 13 9.46 18.93 15.55
CA ARG A 13 10.42 19.65 14.67
C ARG A 13 11.07 20.89 15.30
N MET A 14 10.92 21.08 16.61
CA MET A 14 11.64 22.11 17.34
C MET A 14 13.02 21.61 17.72
N LYS A 15 13.95 22.55 17.97
CA LYS A 15 15.25 22.23 18.55
C LYS A 15 15.03 21.49 19.88
N ASP A 16 15.76 20.40 20.09
CA ASP A 16 15.65 19.52 21.26
C ASP A 16 14.26 18.86 21.44
N GLY A 17 13.37 18.99 20.45
CA GLY A 17 12.06 18.36 20.38
C GLY A 17 12.05 17.09 19.53
N LEU A 18 10.84 16.56 19.25
CA LEU A 18 10.69 15.33 18.45
C LEU A 18 11.04 15.56 16.99
N SER A 19 11.68 14.57 16.35
CA SER A 19 11.91 14.56 14.92
C SER A 19 10.59 14.55 14.15
N GLY A 20 10.58 15.20 12.99
CA GLY A 20 9.45 15.16 12.05
C GLY A 20 9.30 13.84 11.30
N PHE A 21 10.25 12.93 11.47
CA PHE A 21 10.31 11.61 10.83
C PHE A 21 10.81 10.55 11.83
N PRO A 22 10.53 9.25 11.60
CA PRO A 22 11.06 8.18 12.42
C PRO A 22 12.56 8.30 12.66
N LYS A 23 12.97 8.24 13.93
CA LYS A 23 14.37 8.32 14.34
C LYS A 23 14.65 7.29 15.41
N ARG A 24 15.51 6.32 15.10
CA ARG A 24 15.85 5.19 15.98
C ARG A 24 16.26 5.59 17.40
N SER A 25 16.97 6.71 17.55
CA SER A 25 17.38 7.21 18.86
C SER A 25 16.25 7.83 19.69
N GLU A 26 15.11 8.13 19.08
CA GLU A 26 13.94 8.71 19.77
C GLU A 26 12.93 7.66 20.24
N SER A 27 12.90 6.48 19.62
CA SER A 27 11.94 5.44 19.98
C SER A 27 12.35 4.06 19.48
N GLU A 28 12.12 3.04 20.30
CA GLU A 28 12.24 1.62 19.91
C GLU A 28 11.27 1.24 18.77
N TYR A 29 10.15 1.96 18.64
CA TYR A 29 9.16 1.75 17.59
C TYR A 29 9.57 2.35 16.23
N ASP A 30 10.62 3.18 16.19
CA ASP A 30 11.12 3.79 14.96
C ASP A 30 12.20 2.91 14.34
N ALA A 31 11.79 1.76 13.80
CA ALA A 31 12.68 0.67 13.37
C ALA A 31 13.79 1.09 12.36
N PHE A 32 13.52 2.10 11.53
CA PHE A 32 14.47 2.63 10.56
C PHE A 32 14.36 4.16 10.50
N GLY A 33 15.51 4.85 10.38
CA GLY A 33 15.52 6.29 10.18
C GLY A 33 15.12 6.63 8.76
N THR A 34 13.98 7.30 8.57
CA THR A 34 13.50 7.71 7.24
C THR A 34 13.44 9.23 7.12
N ALA A 35 13.63 9.74 5.91
CA ALA A 35 13.44 11.15 5.55
C ALA A 35 13.37 11.27 4.01
N HIS A 36 14.18 10.47 3.33
CA HIS A 36 14.15 10.30 1.88
C HIS A 36 13.04 9.31 1.47
N SER A 37 12.29 9.68 0.42
CA SER A 37 11.28 8.82 -0.17
C SER A 37 11.87 7.55 -0.77
N SER A 38 11.01 6.56 -1.00
CA SER A 38 11.35 5.31 -1.73
C SER A 38 12.33 4.36 -1.04
N THR A 39 12.79 4.67 0.18
CA THR A 39 13.74 3.83 0.94
C THR A 39 13.08 2.73 1.79
N SER A 40 11.77 2.83 2.06
CA SER A 40 11.09 1.97 3.05
C SER A 40 11.07 0.50 2.66
N ILE A 41 10.82 0.17 1.38
CA ILE A 41 10.81 -1.22 0.90
C ILE A 41 12.20 -1.83 0.99
N SER A 42 13.25 -1.11 0.58
CA SER A 42 14.64 -1.58 0.67
C SER A 42 15.06 -1.86 2.11
N ALA A 43 14.73 -0.95 3.04
CA ALA A 43 15.01 -1.12 4.46
C ALA A 43 14.27 -2.34 5.05
N ALA A 44 12.98 -2.47 4.77
CA ALA A 44 12.17 -3.60 5.22
C ALA A 44 12.65 -4.93 4.61
N LEU A 45 13.04 -4.95 3.33
CA LEU A 45 13.60 -6.15 2.70
C LEU A 45 14.89 -6.59 3.40
N GLY A 46 15.77 -5.65 3.75
CA GLY A 46 16.97 -5.94 4.52
C GLY A 46 16.66 -6.58 5.87
N MET A 47 15.69 -6.03 6.61
CA MET A 47 15.21 -6.58 7.88
C MET A 47 14.60 -7.98 7.72
N ALA A 48 13.69 -8.16 6.73
CA ALA A 48 13.05 -9.44 6.46
C ALA A 48 14.09 -10.51 6.08
N THR A 49 15.07 -10.15 5.25
CA THR A 49 16.17 -11.04 4.87
C THR A 49 17.02 -11.43 6.08
N ALA A 50 17.29 -10.49 7.00
CA ALA A 50 18.00 -10.78 8.23
C ALA A 50 17.21 -11.73 9.14
N PHE A 51 15.90 -11.56 9.27
CA PHE A 51 15.03 -12.50 9.99
C PHE A 51 15.09 -13.89 9.35
N HIS A 52 14.90 -13.98 8.04
CA HIS A 52 14.94 -15.24 7.31
C HIS A 52 16.27 -15.98 7.51
N ARG A 53 17.41 -15.27 7.37
CA ARG A 53 18.75 -15.84 7.59
C ARG A 53 19.00 -16.29 9.04
N ALA A 54 18.34 -15.67 10.00
CA ALA A 54 18.40 -16.05 11.41
C ALA A 54 17.43 -17.20 11.76
N GLY A 55 16.74 -17.80 10.78
CA GLY A 55 15.73 -18.85 11.03
C GLY A 55 14.47 -18.34 11.73
N LYS A 56 14.26 -17.03 11.71
CA LYS A 56 13.16 -16.32 12.36
C LYS A 56 11.95 -16.23 11.42
N ARG A 57 10.74 -16.29 11.97
CA ARG A 57 9.48 -16.21 11.19
C ARG A 57 8.87 -14.81 11.19
N GLU A 58 9.55 -13.87 11.85
CA GLU A 58 9.23 -12.45 11.90
C GLU A 58 9.10 -11.87 10.50
N ARG A 59 8.28 -10.81 10.40
CA ARG A 59 8.01 -10.10 9.15
C ARG A 59 8.48 -8.66 9.27
N ALA A 60 8.95 -8.10 8.17
CA ALA A 60 9.17 -6.66 8.06
C ALA A 60 8.04 -6.03 7.24
N ILE A 61 7.54 -4.89 7.68
CA ILE A 61 6.43 -4.18 7.04
C ILE A 61 6.94 -2.82 6.56
N ALA A 62 6.80 -2.55 5.26
CA ALA A 62 7.03 -1.24 4.68
C ALA A 62 5.69 -0.58 4.35
N VAL A 63 5.44 0.61 4.88
CA VAL A 63 4.35 1.48 4.41
C VAL A 63 4.95 2.50 3.44
N ILE A 64 4.35 2.63 2.26
CA ILE A 64 4.84 3.51 1.19
C ILE A 64 3.67 4.24 0.53
N GLY A 65 3.84 5.52 0.21
CA GLY A 65 2.86 6.25 -0.61
C GLY A 65 3.03 5.97 -2.10
N ASP A 66 1.95 6.09 -2.86
CA ASP A 66 1.90 6.06 -4.33
C ASP A 66 3.04 6.85 -5.01
N GLY A 67 3.25 8.10 -4.63
CA GLY A 67 4.31 8.94 -5.20
C GLY A 67 5.72 8.41 -4.88
N ALA A 68 5.93 7.84 -3.70
CA ALA A 68 7.22 7.28 -3.31
C ALA A 68 7.49 5.92 -3.99
N LEU A 69 6.45 5.19 -4.39
CA LEU A 69 6.60 3.92 -5.11
C LEU A 69 7.23 4.12 -6.49
N THR A 70 7.08 5.31 -7.09
CA THR A 70 7.64 5.64 -8.42
C THR A 70 9.18 5.73 -8.47
N GLY A 71 9.84 5.78 -7.31
CA GLY A 71 11.30 5.89 -7.23
C GLY A 71 12.00 4.57 -7.53
N GLY A 72 13.11 4.61 -8.26
CA GLY A 72 13.87 3.42 -8.68
C GLY A 72 14.26 2.48 -7.53
N MET A 73 14.62 3.02 -6.35
CA MET A 73 14.95 2.20 -5.18
C MET A 73 13.79 1.31 -4.70
N ALA A 74 12.54 1.78 -4.83
CA ALA A 74 11.38 0.98 -4.49
C ALA A 74 11.23 -0.19 -5.48
N PHE A 75 11.46 0.04 -6.78
CA PHE A 75 11.47 -1.00 -7.82
C PHE A 75 12.55 -2.04 -7.60
N GLU A 76 13.78 -1.60 -7.39
CA GLU A 76 14.91 -2.52 -7.18
C GLU A 76 14.67 -3.40 -5.95
N ALA A 77 14.13 -2.83 -4.87
CA ALA A 77 13.78 -3.60 -3.68
C ALA A 77 12.67 -4.63 -3.96
N MET A 78 11.60 -4.24 -4.67
CA MET A 78 10.54 -5.19 -5.03
C MET A 78 11.06 -6.30 -5.93
N ASN A 79 11.84 -5.98 -6.95
CA ASN A 79 12.43 -6.96 -7.85
C ASN A 79 13.35 -7.94 -7.11
N ASN A 80 14.11 -7.46 -6.12
CA ASN A 80 14.98 -8.30 -5.30
C ASN A 80 14.21 -9.20 -4.32
N ALA A 81 13.00 -8.83 -3.90
CA ALA A 81 12.23 -9.56 -2.90
C ALA A 81 11.93 -11.01 -3.30
N LYS A 82 11.65 -11.25 -4.59
CA LYS A 82 11.35 -12.57 -5.18
C LYS A 82 12.33 -13.66 -4.78
N ASN A 83 13.61 -13.33 -4.71
CA ASN A 83 14.69 -14.31 -4.54
C ASN A 83 15.09 -14.54 -3.07
N THR A 84 14.42 -13.88 -2.12
CA THR A 84 14.84 -13.91 -0.71
C THR A 84 14.14 -14.96 0.15
N GLY A 85 12.95 -15.42 -0.25
CA GLY A 85 12.09 -16.26 0.60
C GLY A 85 11.65 -15.57 1.91
N ALA A 86 11.91 -14.27 2.05
CA ALA A 86 11.69 -13.52 3.27
C ALA A 86 10.23 -13.06 3.40
N ASN A 87 9.75 -12.96 4.64
CA ASN A 87 8.41 -12.48 4.95
C ASN A 87 8.39 -10.93 4.92
N LEU A 88 8.29 -10.36 3.72
CA LEU A 88 8.14 -8.93 3.49
C LEU A 88 6.66 -8.58 3.24
N VAL A 89 6.14 -7.57 3.92
CA VAL A 89 4.82 -6.98 3.62
C VAL A 89 5.01 -5.55 3.16
N VAL A 90 4.54 -5.22 1.97
CA VAL A 90 4.47 -3.86 1.46
C VAL A 90 3.02 -3.40 1.54
N VAL A 91 2.78 -2.28 2.23
CA VAL A 91 1.47 -1.62 2.28
C VAL A 91 1.58 -0.34 1.47
N LEU A 92 0.91 -0.32 0.32
CA LEU A 92 0.74 0.87 -0.48
C LEU A 92 -0.41 1.70 0.08
N ASN A 93 -0.11 2.92 0.49
CA ASN A 93 -1.10 3.96 0.78
C ASN A 93 -1.29 4.80 -0.48
N ASP A 94 -2.28 4.45 -1.28
CA ASP A 94 -2.66 5.17 -2.48
C ASP A 94 -3.70 6.22 -2.12
N ASN A 95 -3.38 7.50 -2.32
CA ASN A 95 -4.32 8.60 -2.10
C ASN A 95 -4.58 9.43 -3.36
N ASP A 96 -4.28 8.85 -4.54
CA ASP A 96 -4.52 9.40 -5.88
C ASP A 96 -3.92 10.79 -6.10
N MET A 97 -2.69 11.01 -5.60
CA MET A 97 -2.03 12.31 -5.70
C MET A 97 -0.54 12.18 -6.04
N SER A 98 -0.27 12.10 -7.34
CA SER A 98 0.99 12.60 -7.87
C SER A 98 0.83 14.10 -8.15
N ILE A 99 1.29 14.96 -7.22
CA ILE A 99 1.24 16.45 -7.35
C ILE A 99 1.90 16.94 -8.65
N SER A 100 2.81 16.14 -9.22
CA SER A 100 3.38 16.38 -10.54
C SER A 100 2.98 15.25 -11.46
N PRO A 101 2.64 15.52 -12.74
CA PRO A 101 2.43 14.46 -13.72
C PRO A 101 3.64 13.51 -13.68
N PRO A 102 3.42 12.19 -13.75
CA PRO A 102 4.52 11.23 -13.76
C PRO A 102 5.52 11.63 -14.85
N VAL A 103 6.77 11.94 -14.49
CA VAL A 103 7.82 12.22 -15.48
C VAL A 103 8.59 10.93 -15.73
N GLY A 104 8.38 10.33 -16.90
CA GLY A 104 9.05 9.11 -17.34
C GLY A 104 8.09 7.97 -17.70
N ALA A 105 8.54 7.10 -18.62
CA ALA A 105 7.72 6.03 -19.19
C ALA A 105 7.32 4.97 -18.15
N LEU A 106 8.24 4.62 -17.24
CA LEU A 106 7.99 3.64 -16.19
C LEU A 106 6.99 4.18 -15.16
N GLN A 107 7.15 5.43 -14.75
CA GLN A 107 6.26 6.12 -13.81
C GLN A 107 4.86 6.28 -14.38
N HIS A 108 4.73 6.58 -15.68
CA HIS A 108 3.44 6.56 -16.37
C HIS A 108 2.80 5.18 -16.43
N HIS A 109 3.58 4.12 -16.63
CA HIS A 109 3.08 2.76 -16.65
C HIS A 109 2.55 2.34 -15.26
N LEU A 110 3.29 2.66 -14.22
CA LEU A 110 2.90 2.43 -12.82
C LEU A 110 1.67 3.21 -12.42
N ALA A 111 1.64 4.51 -12.72
CA ALA A 111 0.48 5.34 -12.49
C ALA A 111 -0.75 4.78 -13.23
N ARG A 112 -0.59 4.23 -14.44
CA ARG A 112 -1.67 3.60 -15.21
C ARG A 112 -2.14 2.27 -14.60
N ILE A 113 -1.22 1.45 -14.09
CA ILE A 113 -1.57 0.21 -13.39
C ILE A 113 -2.36 0.54 -12.12
N LEU A 114 -1.87 1.48 -11.30
CA LEU A 114 -2.53 1.89 -10.06
C LEU A 114 -3.91 2.53 -10.32
N SER A 115 -3.99 3.47 -11.26
CA SER A 115 -5.26 4.16 -11.62
C SER A 115 -6.25 3.30 -12.40
N GLY A 116 -5.77 2.35 -13.23
CA GLY A 116 -6.61 1.48 -14.05
C GLY A 116 -7.47 0.51 -13.25
N HIS A 117 -6.98 0.06 -12.08
CA HIS A 117 -7.76 -0.79 -11.18
C HIS A 117 -8.84 -0.02 -10.41
N LEU A 118 -8.59 1.25 -10.06
CA LEU A 118 -9.58 2.14 -9.44
C LEU A 118 -10.75 2.43 -10.43
N TYR A 119 -10.42 2.69 -11.69
CA TYR A 119 -11.38 2.96 -12.76
C TYR A 119 -12.34 1.77 -13.01
N ASN A 120 -11.82 0.54 -12.98
CA ASN A 120 -12.62 -0.68 -13.16
C ASN A 120 -13.52 -1.02 -11.96
N SER A 121 -13.21 -0.53 -10.76
CA SER A 121 -14.07 -0.68 -9.58
C SER A 121 -15.22 0.35 -9.58
N MET A 122 -14.96 1.58 -10.02
CA MET A 122 -16.01 2.60 -10.20
C MET A 122 -17.01 2.20 -11.30
N ARG A 123 -16.55 1.67 -12.44
CA ARG A 123 -17.44 1.25 -13.54
C ARG A 123 -18.36 0.07 -13.18
N ARG A 124 -17.92 -0.81 -12.26
CA ARG A 124 -18.76 -1.92 -11.75
C ARG A 124 -19.81 -1.47 -10.73
N GLY A 125 -19.61 -0.34 -10.06
CA GLY A 125 -20.60 0.26 -9.16
C GLY A 125 -21.80 0.88 -9.88
N SER A 126 -21.63 1.32 -11.13
CA SER A 126 -22.67 1.99 -11.91
C SER A 126 -23.67 1.06 -12.64
N GLU A 127 -23.37 -0.24 -12.79
CA GLU A 127 -24.24 -1.17 -13.53
C GLU A 127 -25.39 -1.79 -12.71
N LYS A 128 -25.53 -1.44 -11.43
CA LYS A 128 -26.59 -1.99 -10.54
C LYS A 128 -27.82 -1.10 -10.41
N VAL A 129 -28.33 -0.56 -11.51
CA VAL A 129 -29.73 -0.12 -11.61
C VAL A 129 -30.28 -0.46 -13.00
N LEU A 130 -30.76 -1.69 -13.19
CA LEU A 130 -31.81 -2.07 -14.15
C LEU A 130 -32.34 -3.46 -13.76
N GLY A 131 -33.66 -3.58 -13.63
CA GLY A 131 -34.32 -4.59 -12.80
C GLY A 131 -34.72 -5.93 -13.42
N VAL A 132 -35.18 -6.81 -12.51
CA VAL A 132 -36.17 -7.91 -12.64
C VAL A 132 -35.77 -9.29 -13.27
N ALA A 133 -35.45 -10.26 -12.38
CA ALA A 133 -35.91 -11.69 -12.22
C ALA A 133 -35.53 -12.85 -13.26
N PRO A 134 -35.73 -14.18 -12.94
CA PRO A 134 -34.75 -15.31 -13.00
C PRO A 134 -35.02 -16.39 -14.11
N PRO A 135 -34.31 -17.56 -14.26
CA PRO A 135 -33.41 -18.29 -13.34
C PRO A 135 -31.96 -18.51 -13.84
N ILE A 136 -31.00 -18.11 -13.02
CA ILE A 136 -29.56 -18.00 -13.36
C ILE A 136 -28.77 -19.32 -13.16
N LEU A 137 -29.40 -20.37 -12.59
CA LEU A 137 -28.68 -21.56 -12.09
C LEU A 137 -28.06 -22.44 -13.18
N GLU A 138 -28.71 -22.62 -14.34
CA GLU A 138 -28.13 -23.45 -15.43
C GLU A 138 -27.10 -22.69 -16.28
N PHE A 139 -27.23 -21.37 -16.37
CA PHE A 139 -26.26 -20.52 -17.05
C PHE A 139 -24.97 -20.37 -16.22
N ALA A 140 -25.09 -20.37 -14.89
CA ALA A 140 -23.96 -20.30 -13.97
C ALA A 140 -23.01 -21.50 -14.08
N LYS A 141 -23.54 -22.73 -14.20
CA LYS A 141 -22.70 -23.95 -14.33
C LYS A 141 -21.90 -23.98 -15.63
N ARG A 142 -22.48 -23.55 -16.75
CA ARG A 142 -21.75 -23.46 -18.04
C ARG A 142 -20.73 -22.32 -18.08
N TRP A 143 -20.99 -21.24 -17.35
CA TRP A 143 -20.02 -20.16 -17.16
C TRP A 143 -18.84 -20.57 -16.29
N GLU A 144 -19.08 -21.34 -15.22
CA GLU A 144 -18.02 -21.81 -14.32
C GLU A 144 -16.97 -22.69 -15.04
N GLU A 145 -17.39 -23.46 -16.04
CA GLU A 145 -16.49 -24.30 -16.85
C GLU A 145 -15.71 -23.51 -17.92
N HIS A 146 -16.30 -22.46 -18.50
CA HIS A 146 -15.61 -21.60 -19.48
C HIS A 146 -14.77 -20.49 -18.83
N MET A 147 -15.07 -20.12 -17.58
CA MET A 147 -14.30 -19.13 -16.83
C MET A 147 -13.03 -19.71 -16.24
N LYS A 148 -12.97 -21.01 -15.94
CA LYS A 148 -11.75 -21.65 -15.39
C LYS A 148 -10.51 -21.50 -16.29
N GLY A 149 -10.68 -21.29 -17.60
CA GLY A 149 -9.59 -21.04 -18.56
C GLY A 149 -9.28 -19.56 -18.85
N MET A 150 -10.12 -18.62 -18.41
CA MET A 150 -10.00 -17.16 -18.68
C MET A 150 -9.89 -16.31 -17.40
N MET A 151 -9.85 -16.95 -16.23
CA MET A 151 -9.95 -16.31 -14.90
C MET A 151 -8.63 -15.90 -14.25
N THR A 152 -7.50 -15.96 -14.96
CA THR A 152 -6.31 -15.28 -14.46
C THR A 152 -6.34 -13.87 -15.05
N PRO A 153 -6.76 -12.83 -14.31
CA PRO A 153 -6.45 -11.47 -14.72
C PRO A 153 -4.94 -11.40 -15.04
N PRO A 154 -4.50 -10.57 -16.00
CA PRO A 154 -3.08 -10.39 -16.23
C PRO A 154 -2.42 -10.13 -14.88
N ALA A 155 -1.40 -10.93 -14.56
CA ALA A 155 -0.68 -10.81 -13.31
C ALA A 155 -0.33 -9.33 -13.12
N THR A 156 -0.71 -8.75 -11.99
CA THR A 156 -0.32 -7.39 -11.67
C THR A 156 1.21 -7.32 -11.73
N LEU A 157 1.77 -6.14 -12.06
CA LEU A 157 3.23 -5.95 -12.05
C LEU A 157 3.88 -6.44 -10.74
N PHE A 158 3.16 -6.34 -9.63
CA PHE A 158 3.61 -6.80 -8.32
C PHE A 158 3.71 -8.33 -8.22
N GLU A 159 2.80 -9.06 -8.86
CA GLU A 159 2.85 -10.52 -8.95
C GLU A 159 4.03 -10.99 -9.80
N GLU A 160 4.41 -10.25 -10.84
CA GLU A 160 5.63 -10.53 -11.61
C GLU A 160 6.90 -10.38 -10.75
N PHE A 161 6.91 -9.41 -9.83
CA PHE A 161 7.92 -9.25 -8.78
C PHE A 161 7.84 -10.30 -7.66
N GLY A 162 6.92 -11.26 -7.75
CA GLY A 162 6.78 -12.36 -6.80
C GLY A 162 6.01 -12.01 -5.52
N PHE A 163 5.22 -10.93 -5.53
CA PHE A 163 4.33 -10.58 -4.44
C PHE A 163 2.95 -11.24 -4.62
N ASN A 164 2.37 -11.68 -3.51
CA ASN A 164 0.93 -11.92 -3.46
C ASN A 164 0.20 -10.57 -3.31
N TYR A 165 -0.56 -10.17 -4.32
CA TYR A 165 -1.26 -8.89 -4.35
C TYR A 165 -2.65 -8.99 -3.69
N ILE A 166 -2.96 -8.06 -2.79
CA ILE A 166 -4.21 -8.01 -2.02
C ILE A 166 -4.77 -6.59 -2.09
N GLY A 167 -5.99 -6.42 -2.60
CA GLY A 167 -6.69 -5.14 -2.69
C GLY A 167 -7.13 -4.78 -4.12
N PRO A 168 -7.48 -3.51 -4.40
CA PRO A 168 -7.52 -2.39 -3.46
C PRO A 168 -8.59 -2.55 -2.37
N ILE A 169 -8.32 -2.08 -1.15
CA ILE A 169 -9.30 -1.97 -0.06
C ILE A 169 -9.43 -0.52 0.42
N ASP A 170 -10.60 -0.16 0.97
CA ASP A 170 -10.81 1.17 1.56
C ASP A 170 -10.01 1.30 2.86
N GLY A 171 -9.09 2.27 2.90
CA GLY A 171 -8.26 2.57 4.05
C GLY A 171 -8.94 3.39 5.14
N HIS A 172 -10.20 3.80 4.94
CA HIS A 172 -11.02 4.45 5.95
C HIS A 172 -12.02 3.49 6.61
N ASP A 173 -12.12 2.26 6.11
CA ASP A 173 -12.85 1.18 6.76
C ASP A 173 -11.89 0.40 7.67
N LEU A 174 -11.95 0.72 8.97
CA LEU A 174 -11.05 0.11 9.96
C LEU A 174 -11.32 -1.39 10.14
N ASP A 175 -12.57 -1.83 10.03
CA ASP A 175 -12.93 -3.24 10.24
C ASP A 175 -12.38 -4.10 9.09
N ILE A 176 -12.50 -3.61 7.84
CA ILE A 176 -11.88 -4.24 6.67
C ILE A 176 -10.35 -4.22 6.78
N LEU A 177 -9.75 -3.11 7.19
CA LEU A 177 -8.29 -3.02 7.36
C LEU A 177 -7.76 -4.00 8.40
N VAL A 178 -8.36 -4.03 9.59
CA VAL A 178 -7.92 -4.89 10.70
C VAL A 178 -8.08 -6.36 10.33
N SER A 179 -9.22 -6.73 9.74
CA SER A 179 -9.45 -8.12 9.29
C SER A 179 -8.48 -8.53 8.18
N THR A 180 -8.23 -7.66 7.21
CA THR A 180 -7.28 -7.91 6.11
C THR A 180 -5.85 -8.06 6.64
N LEU A 181 -5.36 -7.13 7.47
CA LEU A 181 -4.03 -7.21 8.09
C LEU A 181 -3.88 -8.47 8.96
N THR A 182 -4.95 -8.88 9.66
CA THR A 182 -4.98 -10.12 10.45
C THR A 182 -4.81 -11.37 9.58
N ASN A 183 -5.39 -11.36 8.38
CA ASN A 183 -5.22 -12.44 7.40
C ASN A 183 -3.83 -12.43 6.76
N VAL A 184 -3.32 -11.26 6.36
CA VAL A 184 -1.95 -11.08 5.84
C VAL A 184 -0.91 -11.60 6.84
N ARG A 185 -1.13 -11.38 8.14
CA ARG A 185 -0.27 -11.91 9.21
C ARG A 185 -0.21 -13.45 9.27
N LYS A 186 -1.02 -14.19 8.52
CA LYS A 186 -0.94 -15.66 8.45
C LYS A 186 -0.19 -16.15 7.22
N LEU A 187 0.02 -15.29 6.23
CA LEU A 187 0.64 -15.63 4.94
C LEU A 187 2.17 -15.59 5.00
N GLU A 188 2.82 -16.42 4.20
CA GLU A 188 4.28 -16.49 4.09
C GLU A 188 4.77 -15.89 2.78
N GLY A 189 6.03 -15.45 2.77
CA GLY A 189 6.65 -14.82 1.61
C GLY A 189 6.17 -13.38 1.37
N PRO A 190 6.53 -12.79 0.21
CA PRO A 190 6.25 -11.39 -0.10
C PRO A 190 4.75 -11.11 -0.30
N GLN A 191 4.21 -10.14 0.44
CA GLN A 191 2.81 -9.70 0.37
C GLN A 191 2.74 -8.23 -0.03
N PHE A 192 1.80 -7.87 -0.90
CA PHE A 192 1.56 -6.49 -1.33
C PHE A 192 0.10 -6.12 -1.07
N LEU A 193 -0.14 -5.26 -0.08
CA LEU A 193 -1.46 -4.77 0.30
C LEU A 193 -1.68 -3.37 -0.28
N HIS A 194 -2.66 -3.23 -1.16
CA HIS A 194 -3.07 -1.96 -1.74
C HIS A 194 -4.23 -1.35 -0.95
N VAL A 195 -3.96 -0.25 -0.25
CA VAL A 195 -4.93 0.51 0.55
C VAL A 195 -5.18 1.86 -0.11
N VAL A 196 -6.45 2.15 -0.40
CA VAL A 196 -6.87 3.42 -0.98
C VAL A 196 -7.32 4.35 0.15
N THR A 197 -6.75 5.55 0.24
CA THR A 197 -7.11 6.55 1.24
C THR A 197 -7.46 7.88 0.55
N ARG A 198 -7.78 8.89 1.38
CA ARG A 198 -8.12 10.24 0.94
C ARG A 198 -7.28 11.19 1.77
N LYS A 199 -6.44 12.00 1.12
CA LYS A 199 -5.62 12.99 1.83
C LYS A 199 -6.52 13.96 2.57
N GLY A 200 -6.15 14.29 3.80
CA GLY A 200 -6.89 15.26 4.61
C GLY A 200 -8.19 14.72 5.20
N LYS A 201 -8.48 13.42 5.09
CA LYS A 201 -9.70 12.81 5.65
C LYS A 201 -9.92 13.25 7.10
N GLY A 202 -11.13 13.72 7.40
CA GLY A 202 -11.53 14.18 8.73
C GLY A 202 -11.24 15.66 8.99
N TYR A 203 -10.62 16.38 8.03
CA TYR A 203 -10.42 17.82 8.09
C TYR A 203 -10.91 18.47 6.79
N PRO A 204 -12.16 19.00 6.75
CA PRO A 204 -12.80 19.48 5.52
C PRO A 204 -11.96 20.46 4.68
N PRO A 205 -11.23 21.44 5.27
CA PRO A 205 -10.37 22.33 4.48
C PRO A 205 -9.23 21.61 3.74
N ALA A 206 -8.75 20.48 4.26
CA ALA A 206 -7.74 19.64 3.60
C ALA A 206 -8.33 18.72 2.54
N GLU A 207 -9.55 18.25 2.74
CA GLU A 207 -10.24 17.38 1.79
C GLU A 207 -10.65 18.14 0.52
N GLU A 208 -10.99 19.42 0.65
CA GLU A 208 -11.41 20.29 -0.45
C GLU A 208 -10.23 20.88 -1.24
N ARG A 209 -9.08 21.06 -0.59
CA ARG A 209 -7.86 21.57 -1.24
C ARG A 209 -6.61 20.77 -0.86
N PRO A 210 -6.51 19.51 -1.32
CA PRO A 210 -5.42 18.61 -0.97
C PRO A 210 -4.02 19.11 -1.38
N ASP A 211 -3.92 19.92 -2.44
CA ASP A 211 -2.66 20.49 -2.94
C ASP A 211 -2.19 21.72 -2.15
N SER A 212 -3.09 22.38 -1.43
CA SER A 212 -2.80 23.64 -0.73
C SER A 212 -2.16 23.46 0.65
N ILE A 213 -2.04 22.21 1.14
CA ILE A 213 -1.43 21.91 2.43
C ILE A 213 0.02 21.49 2.21
N PRO A 214 1.01 22.30 2.64
CA PRO A 214 2.40 21.93 2.58
C PRO A 214 2.63 20.63 3.35
N ARG A 215 3.57 19.78 2.87
CA ARG A 215 3.96 18.51 3.52
C ARG A 215 4.38 18.65 5.00
N SER A 216 4.52 19.88 5.52
CA SER A 216 4.81 20.17 6.91
C SER A 216 3.61 20.11 7.87
N HIS A 217 2.37 20.05 7.36
CA HIS A 217 1.16 20.16 8.20
C HIS A 217 0.15 19.00 8.06
N ALA A 218 0.44 17.99 7.25
CA ALA A 218 -0.48 16.89 6.98
C ALA A 218 0.07 15.52 7.42
N PHE A 219 0.54 15.39 8.66
CA PHE A 219 0.74 14.10 9.36
C PHE A 219 0.70 14.30 10.87
#